data_AF-A0A4Q6A8W2-F1
#
_entry.id   AF-A0A4Q6A8W2-F1
#
_cell.length_a   1.000
_cell.length_b   1.000
_cell.length_c   1.000
_cell.angle_alpha   90.00
_cell.angle_beta   90.00
_cell.angle_gamma   90.00
#
_symmetry.space_group_name_H-M   'P 1'
#
loop_
_entity.id
_entity.type
_entity.pdbx_description
1 polymer ?
#
loop_
_entity_poly.entity_id
_entity_poly.type
_entity_poly.pdbx_seq_one_letter_code
_entity_poly.pdbx_strand_id
1 'polypeptide(L)' 'MVGKPVIGISCGDINGIGPEVIIKTFADHRLLEHCTPVIFASNK' A
#
# COMPACT_ATOMS: atom_id res chain seq x y z
N MET A 1 -14.23 -18.48 8.07
CA MET A 1 -13.02 -17.77 8.52
C MET A 1 -12.48 -17.02 7.32
N VAL A 2 -12.86 -15.75 7.13
CA VAL A 2 -12.42 -14.99 5.95
C VAL A 2 -11.05 -14.41 6.29
N GLY A 3 -10.03 -14.75 5.50
CA GLY A 3 -8.69 -14.17 5.64
C GLY A 3 -8.70 -12.67 5.36
N LYS A 4 -7.65 -11.95 5.77
CA LYS A 4 -7.50 -10.53 5.46
C LYS A 4 -7.59 -10.31 3.94
N PRO A 5 -8.38 -9.34 3.46
CA PRO A 5 -8.46 -9.04 2.04
C PRO A 5 -7.10 -8.60 1.50
N VAL A 6 -6.78 -9.02 0.28
CA VAL A 6 -5.61 -8.55 -0.45
C VAL A 6 -6.02 -7.32 -1.26
N ILE A 7 -5.35 -6.19 -1.04
CA ILE A 7 -5.72 -4.91 -1.67
C ILE A 7 -4.57 -4.45 -2.56
N GLY A 8 -4.82 -4.36 -3.87
CA GLY A 8 -3.90 -3.77 -4.83
C GLY A 8 -3.92 -2.24 -4.76
N ILE A 9 -2.74 -1.63 -4.69
CA ILE A 9 -2.57 -0.17 -4.60
C ILE A 9 -1.58 0.25 -5.69
N SER A 10 -2.03 1.06 -6.65
CA SER A 10 -1.12 1.69 -7.62
C SER A 10 -0.41 2.88 -6.97
N CYS A 11 0.89 3.04 -7.22
CA CYS A 11 1.66 4.17 -6.66
C CYS A 11 1.34 5.52 -7.30
N GLY A 12 0.68 5.52 -8.47
CA GLY A 12 0.46 6.72 -9.28
C GLY A 12 1.75 7.20 -9.95
N ASP A 13 1.87 8.52 -10.14
CA ASP A 13 3.10 9.14 -10.65
C ASP A 13 4.21 9.07 -9.59
N ILE A 14 5.37 8.55 -9.99
CA ILE A 14 6.55 8.39 -9.12
C ILE A 14 7.12 9.74 -8.64
N ASN A 15 6.90 10.81 -9.39
CA ASN A 15 7.31 12.17 -9.02
C ASN A 15 6.29 12.89 -8.11
N GLY A 16 5.11 12.29 -7.93
CA GLY A 16 4.09 12.78 -7.02
C GLY A 16 4.32 12.30 -5.58
N ILE A 17 3.38 12.63 -4.70
CA ILE A 17 3.44 12.25 -3.28
C ILE A 17 2.91 10.84 -2.97
N GLY A 18 2.38 10.12 -3.98
CA GLY A 18 1.77 8.80 -3.82
C GLY A 18 2.66 7.79 -3.08
N PRO A 19 3.94 7.62 -3.49
CA PRO A 19 4.87 6.72 -2.80
C PRO A 19 5.08 7.06 -1.31
N GLU A 20 5.25 8.36 -0.99
CA GLU A 20 5.43 8.81 0.39
C GLU A 20 4.18 8.53 1.24
N VAL A 21 2.99 8.83 0.70
CA VAL A 21 1.72 8.59 1.38
C VAL A 21 1.52 7.11 1.65
N ILE A 22 1.82 6.23 0.67
CA ILE A 22 1.72 4.77 0.83
C ILE A 22 2.64 4.30 1.96
N ILE A 23 3.90 4.72 1.96
CA ILE A 23 4.87 4.33 2.99
C ILE A 23 4.42 4.82 4.37
N LYS A 24 4.05 6.09 4.51
CA LYS A 24 3.58 6.67 5.78
C LYS A 24 2.29 6.01 6.28
N THR A 25 1.41 5.63 5.38
CA THR A 25 0.16 4.91 5.72
C THR A 25 0.48 3.57 6.35
N PHE A 26 1.29 2.73 5.68
CA PHE A 26 1.59 1.38 6.18
C PHE A 26 2.70 1.31 7.23
N ALA A 27 3.32 2.44 7.58
CA ALA A 27 4.15 2.56 8.79
C ALA A 27 3.32 2.37 10.08
N ASP A 28 2.01 2.63 10.03
CA ASP A 28 1.08 2.24 11.09
C ASP A 28 0.65 0.77 10.92
N HIS A 29 1.29 -0.12 11.69
CA HIS A 29 1.04 -1.55 11.62
C HIS A 29 -0.40 -1.96 11.92
N ARG A 30 -1.22 -1.11 12.56
CA ARG A 30 -2.65 -1.38 12.81
C ARG A 30 -3.41 -1.57 11.49
N LEU A 31 -2.99 -0.92 10.40
CA LEU A 31 -3.62 -1.11 9.09
C LEU A 31 -3.36 -2.52 8.51
N LEU A 32 -2.23 -3.13 8.86
CA LEU A 32 -1.90 -4.50 8.43
C LEU A 32 -2.76 -5.56 9.14
N GLU A 33 -3.50 -5.19 10.19
CA GLU A 33 -4.53 -6.04 10.80
C GLU A 33 -5.77 -6.14 9.91
N HIS A 34 -6.01 -5.14 9.06
CA HIS A 34 -7.22 -5.01 8.24
C HIS A 34 -7.06 -5.57 6.83
N CYS A 35 -5.85 -5.55 6.25
CA CYS A 35 -5.59 -6.05 4.90
C CYS A 35 -4.13 -6.49 4.69
N THR A 36 -3.90 -7.17 3.56
CA THR A 36 -2.57 -7.36 3.00
C THR A 36 -2.42 -6.44 1.78
N PRO A 37 -1.70 -5.32 1.90
CA PRO A 37 -1.50 -4.40 0.77
C PRO A 37 -0.51 -4.98 -0.25
N VAL A 38 -0.81 -4.84 -1.54
CA VAL A 38 0.07 -5.16 -2.66
C VAL A 38 0.31 -3.88 -3.46
N ILE A 39 1.53 -3.34 -3.37
CA ILE A 39 1.88 -2.07 -3.99
C ILE A 39 2.42 -2.32 -5.40
N PHE A 40 1.73 -1.78 -6.40
CA PHE A 40 2.16 -1.76 -7.79
C PHE A 40 2.91 -0.46 -8.06
N ALA A 41 4.22 -0.56 -8.19
CA ALA A 41 5.12 0.55 -8.53
C ALA A 41 6.10 0.13 -9.64
N SER A 42 6.54 1.09 -10.45
CA SER A 42 7.51 0.84 -11.51
C SER A 42 8.94 0.90 -10.95
N ASN A 43 9.76 -0.10 -11.28
CA ASN A 43 11.21 -0.12 -11.00
C ASN A 43 12.02 0.41 -12.19
N LYS A 44 11.50 1.42 -12.89
CA LYS A 44 12.07 1.93 -14.14
C LYS A 44 12.53 3.36 -13.95
#